data_AF-A0AAN6GQF3-F1
#
_entry.id   AF-A0AAN6GQF3-F1
#
_cell.length_a   1.000
_cell.length_b   1.000
_cell.length_c   1.000
_cell.angle_alpha   90.00
_cell.angle_beta   90.00
_cell.angle_gamma   90.00
#
_symmetry.space_group_name_H-M   'P 1'
#
loop_
_entity.id
_entity.type
_entity.pdbx_description
1 polymer ?
#
loop_
_entity_poly.entity_id
_entity_poly.type
_entity_poly.pdbx_seq_one_letter_code
_entity_poly.pdbx_strand_id
1 'polypeptide(L)'
;MSRKIAGQVATNVSRLLKGNYLKSEPVWLQSVIAHPPAPPQPRSPIARPADDLPPSYVARQKHFVNLATQPSTKRRTSVKRLRSLTPTLDPKPIYYLQDRVRRQFFRDHPWEAYRPRILVEMDKTVVIDKSSPLGAPQDARELRAWGRNPQPEDVVSCTIHLHQNHGLSLSQAYHHTIASYHALRAEHETASRFAVLEAEAYGAKFDTTESTHAFRREQRRIFGPDYVEPEEVIPLSGGANASSSSASTSSRDKAPPVMISVKDSTPVEALSSPLMRNLSKGAAGPMVVEPRGKDRARRIKNVDETFTEGDRYLEAAISTSQAVMARLRSS
;
A
#
# COMPACT_ATOMS: atom_id res chain seq x y z
N MET A 1 -22.18 -39.87 -21.29
CA MET A 1 -22.47 -39.20 -19.99
C MET A 1 -22.97 -37.78 -20.27
N SER A 2 -24.16 -37.42 -19.81
CA SER A 2 -24.69 -36.06 -19.95
C SER A 2 -23.83 -35.07 -19.15
N ARG A 3 -23.45 -33.94 -19.74
CA ARG A 3 -22.74 -32.88 -19.02
C ARG A 3 -23.72 -32.29 -18.00
N LYS A 4 -23.44 -32.49 -16.72
CA LYS A 4 -24.22 -31.89 -15.61
C LYS A 4 -23.87 -30.41 -15.53
N ILE A 5 -24.68 -29.55 -16.14
CA ILE A 5 -24.51 -28.10 -16.11
C ILE A 5 -25.37 -27.55 -14.97
N ALA A 6 -24.75 -26.90 -13.97
CA ALA A 6 -25.45 -26.36 -12.80
C ALA A 6 -26.56 -25.35 -13.17
N GLY A 7 -26.38 -24.56 -14.23
CA GLY A 7 -27.41 -23.64 -14.73
C GLY A 7 -28.63 -24.32 -15.37
N GLN A 8 -28.57 -25.63 -15.65
CA GLN A 8 -29.67 -26.40 -16.27
C GLN A 8 -30.46 -27.23 -15.25
N VAL A 9 -30.31 -26.93 -13.95
CA VAL A 9 -31.01 -27.69 -12.90
C VAL A 9 -32.53 -27.54 -13.01
N ALA A 10 -33.05 -26.34 -13.24
CA ALA A 10 -34.50 -26.13 -13.42
C ALA A 10 -35.06 -26.82 -14.67
N THR A 11 -34.31 -26.83 -15.78
CA THR A 11 -34.73 -27.51 -17.02
C THR A 11 -34.70 -29.03 -16.86
N ASN A 12 -33.76 -29.57 -16.09
CA ASN A 12 -33.72 -31.00 -15.78
C ASN A 12 -34.86 -31.41 -14.83
N VAL A 13 -35.14 -30.63 -13.78
CA VAL A 13 -36.23 -30.92 -12.84
C VAL A 13 -37.61 -30.82 -13.51
N SER A 14 -37.84 -29.79 -14.33
CA SER A 14 -39.07 -29.68 -15.12
C SER A 14 -39.25 -30.85 -16.10
N ARG A 15 -38.17 -31.37 -16.70
CA ARG A 15 -38.24 -32.62 -17.51
C ARG A 15 -38.59 -33.84 -16.66
N LEU A 16 -38.02 -33.96 -15.46
CA LEU A 16 -38.32 -35.06 -14.54
C LEU A 16 -39.77 -35.03 -14.04
N LEU A 17 -40.32 -33.85 -13.77
CA LEU A 17 -41.73 -33.67 -13.43
C LEU A 17 -42.64 -34.03 -14.61
N LYS A 18 -42.31 -33.58 -15.83
CA LYS A 18 -43.07 -33.95 -17.05
C LYS A 18 -43.04 -35.45 -17.35
N GLY A 19 -41.92 -36.11 -17.03
CA GLY A 19 -41.76 -37.55 -17.18
C GLY A 19 -42.34 -38.38 -16.02
N ASN A 20 -43.04 -37.76 -15.07
CA ASN A 20 -43.56 -38.39 -13.85
C ASN A 20 -42.50 -39.14 -13.01
N TYR A 21 -41.23 -38.77 -13.13
CA TYR A 21 -40.14 -39.31 -12.31
C TYR A 21 -40.07 -38.63 -10.93
N LEU A 22 -40.57 -37.40 -10.83
CA LEU A 22 -40.75 -36.68 -9.57
C LEU A 22 -42.25 -36.53 -9.31
N LYS A 23 -42.69 -36.92 -8.10
CA LYS A 23 -44.10 -36.89 -7.69
C LYS A 23 -44.58 -35.50 -7.29
N SER A 24 -43.69 -34.68 -6.75
CA SER A 24 -44.00 -33.34 -6.23
C SER A 24 -43.01 -32.32 -6.77
N GLU A 25 -43.50 -31.13 -7.10
CA GLU A 25 -42.66 -30.00 -7.45
C GLU A 25 -41.84 -29.54 -6.23
N PRO A 26 -40.52 -29.36 -6.34
CA PRO A 26 -39.73 -28.82 -5.25
C PRO A 26 -39.99 -27.31 -5.08
N VAL A 27 -40.06 -26.87 -3.82
CA VAL A 27 -40.46 -25.49 -3.42
C VAL A 27 -39.63 -24.40 -4.10
N TRP A 28 -38.34 -24.63 -4.36
CA TRP A 28 -37.46 -23.64 -4.99
C TRP A 28 -37.65 -23.50 -6.51
N LEU A 29 -38.33 -24.44 -7.18
CA LEU A 29 -38.42 -24.45 -8.65
C LEU A 29 -39.13 -23.19 -9.18
N GLN A 30 -40.23 -22.80 -8.55
CA GLN A 30 -40.99 -21.60 -8.92
C GLN A 30 -40.12 -20.34 -8.84
N SER A 31 -39.32 -20.21 -7.77
CA SER A 31 -38.41 -19.08 -7.59
C SER A 31 -37.32 -19.02 -8.67
N VAL A 32 -36.77 -20.18 -9.06
CA VAL A 32 -35.72 -20.27 -10.11
C VAL A 32 -36.29 -20.06 -11.51
N ILE A 33 -37.54 -20.45 -11.77
CA ILE A 33 -38.23 -20.14 -13.03
C ILE A 33 -38.48 -18.64 -13.14
N ALA A 34 -38.89 -17.99 -12.03
CA ALA A 34 -39.07 -16.54 -11.98
C ALA A 34 -37.74 -15.76 -12.11
N HIS A 35 -36.65 -16.31 -11.56
CA HIS A 35 -35.32 -15.69 -11.58
C HIS A 35 -34.28 -16.66 -12.15
N PRO A 36 -34.22 -16.82 -13.48
CA PRO A 36 -33.31 -17.77 -14.10
C PRO A 36 -31.84 -17.38 -13.84
N PRO A 37 -30.95 -18.36 -13.63
CA PRO A 37 -29.52 -18.06 -13.45
C PRO A 37 -28.95 -17.43 -14.72
N ALA A 38 -28.07 -16.43 -14.55
CA ALA A 38 -27.41 -15.80 -15.69
C ALA A 38 -26.55 -16.82 -16.47
N PRO A 39 -26.61 -16.84 -17.81
CA PRO A 39 -25.75 -17.70 -18.61
C PRO A 39 -24.28 -17.32 -18.39
N PRO A 40 -23.34 -18.29 -18.39
CA PRO A 40 -21.92 -17.98 -18.26
C PRO A 40 -21.50 -17.10 -19.44
N GLN A 41 -20.86 -15.98 -19.14
CA GLN A 41 -20.41 -15.04 -20.17
C GLN A 41 -19.32 -15.69 -21.03
N PRO A 42 -19.32 -15.49 -22.36
CA PRO A 42 -18.23 -15.94 -23.20
C PRO A 42 -16.94 -15.22 -22.83
N ARG A 43 -15.79 -15.89 -22.97
CA ARG A 43 -14.49 -15.25 -22.74
C ARG A 43 -14.23 -14.22 -23.84
N SER A 44 -14.37 -12.94 -23.49
CA SER A 44 -14.11 -11.82 -24.39
C SER A 44 -13.02 -10.91 -23.81
N PRO A 45 -12.24 -10.21 -24.66
CA PRO A 45 -11.28 -9.23 -24.18
C PRO A 45 -12.03 -8.04 -23.57
N ILE A 46 -11.70 -7.69 -22.33
CA ILE A 46 -12.29 -6.52 -21.65
C ILE A 46 -11.66 -5.24 -22.22
N ALA A 47 -12.50 -4.35 -22.76
CA ALA A 47 -12.11 -2.99 -23.13
C ALA A 47 -11.89 -2.17 -21.84
N ARG A 48 -10.65 -1.75 -21.60
CA ARG A 48 -10.26 -0.99 -20.40
C ARG A 48 -9.70 0.37 -20.86
N PRO A 49 -10.02 1.50 -20.19
CA PRO A 49 -9.43 2.79 -20.50
C PRO A 49 -7.91 2.74 -20.40
N ALA A 50 -7.22 3.58 -21.18
CA ALA A 50 -5.76 3.60 -21.28
C ALA A 50 -5.06 4.12 -20.01
N ASP A 51 -5.79 4.85 -19.16
CA ASP A 51 -5.23 5.61 -18.04
C ASP A 51 -4.63 4.72 -16.94
N ASP A 52 -5.25 3.58 -16.69
CA ASP A 52 -4.79 2.61 -15.67
C ASP A 52 -3.78 1.58 -16.21
N LEU A 53 -3.41 1.67 -17.49
CA LEU A 53 -2.44 0.74 -18.06
C LEU A 53 -1.02 1.25 -17.86
N PRO A 54 -0.06 0.34 -17.58
CA PRO A 54 1.33 0.75 -17.51
C PRO A 54 1.79 1.28 -18.88
N PRO A 55 2.71 2.27 -18.92
CA PRO A 55 3.17 2.91 -20.17
C PRO A 55 3.66 1.91 -21.23
N SER A 56 4.29 0.81 -20.79
CA SER A 56 4.77 -0.26 -21.67
C SER A 56 3.64 -1.02 -22.37
N TYR A 57 2.49 -1.22 -21.71
CA TYR A 57 1.32 -1.83 -22.32
C TYR A 57 0.63 -0.88 -23.29
N VAL A 58 0.54 0.41 -22.93
CA VAL A 58 -0.01 1.44 -23.81
C VAL A 58 0.83 1.55 -25.10
N ALA A 59 2.15 1.58 -24.98
CA ALA A 59 3.06 1.59 -26.12
C ALA A 59 2.88 0.34 -27.02
N ARG A 60 2.71 -0.84 -26.42
CA ARG A 60 2.44 -2.09 -27.14
C ARG A 60 1.11 -2.05 -27.90
N GLN A 61 0.05 -1.52 -27.27
CA GLN A 61 -1.25 -1.34 -27.92
C GLN A 61 -1.18 -0.35 -29.08
N LYS A 62 -0.49 0.78 -28.91
CA LYS A 62 -0.27 1.75 -29.99
C LYS A 62 0.48 1.11 -31.17
N HIS A 63 1.55 0.36 -30.89
CA HIS A 63 2.29 -0.38 -31.91
C HIS A 63 1.39 -1.39 -32.64
N PHE A 64 0.50 -2.07 -31.91
CA PHE A 64 -0.46 -3.00 -32.48
C PHE A 64 -1.43 -2.33 -33.45
N VAL A 65 -2.05 -1.23 -33.03
CA VAL A 65 -2.99 -0.46 -33.86
C VAL A 65 -2.28 0.07 -35.10
N ASN A 66 -1.09 0.67 -34.94
CA ASN A 66 -0.29 1.16 -36.05
C ASN A 66 0.05 0.06 -37.06
N LEU A 67 0.32 -1.16 -36.58
CA LEU A 67 0.56 -2.32 -37.44
C LEU A 67 -0.70 -2.79 -38.16
N ALA A 68 -1.88 -2.65 -37.56
CA ALA A 68 -3.15 -2.99 -38.20
C ALA A 68 -3.55 -1.98 -39.29
N THR A 69 -3.27 -0.68 -39.11
CA THR A 69 -3.70 0.40 -40.01
C THR A 69 -2.81 0.60 -41.24
N GLN A 70 -1.60 0.01 -41.28
CA GLN A 70 -0.68 0.17 -42.42
C GLN A 70 -1.16 -0.57 -43.68
N PRO A 71 -1.22 0.08 -44.86
CA PRO A 71 -1.71 -0.52 -46.12
C PRO A 71 -0.82 -1.68 -46.61
N SER A 72 -1.46 -2.74 -47.09
CA SER A 72 -0.94 -4.09 -47.22
C SER A 72 -0.15 -4.37 -48.49
N THR A 73 0.95 -3.67 -48.79
CA THR A 73 1.67 -3.95 -50.04
C THR A 73 2.55 -5.20 -50.00
N LYS A 74 2.99 -5.70 -48.83
CA LYS A 74 3.75 -6.97 -48.73
C LYS A 74 3.58 -7.63 -47.37
N ARG A 75 2.58 -8.52 -47.19
CA ARG A 75 2.47 -9.32 -45.94
C ARG A 75 2.30 -10.80 -46.22
N ARG A 76 3.43 -11.54 -46.15
CA ARG A 76 3.41 -12.99 -45.91
C ARG A 76 2.88 -13.19 -44.49
N THR A 77 1.64 -13.66 -44.38
CA THR A 77 0.88 -13.89 -43.15
C THR A 77 1.36 -15.17 -42.47
N SER A 78 2.49 -15.10 -41.75
CA SER A 78 2.87 -16.24 -40.93
C SER A 78 1.83 -16.46 -39.83
N VAL A 79 1.45 -17.71 -39.59
CA VAL A 79 0.54 -18.10 -38.50
C VAL A 79 1.00 -17.56 -37.14
N LYS A 80 2.33 -17.38 -36.97
CA LYS A 80 2.93 -16.73 -35.80
C LYS A 80 2.52 -15.25 -35.67
N ARG A 81 2.47 -14.50 -36.78
CA ARG A 81 1.97 -13.11 -36.78
C ARG A 81 0.47 -13.05 -36.48
N LEU A 82 -0.34 -13.98 -37.00
CA LEU A 82 -1.77 -14.04 -36.69
C LEU A 82 -2.03 -14.33 -35.20
N ARG A 83 -1.26 -15.23 -34.58
CA ARG A 83 -1.33 -15.45 -33.12
C ARG A 83 -0.93 -14.21 -32.31
N SER A 84 0.10 -13.48 -32.75
CA SER A 84 0.45 -12.20 -32.12
C SER A 84 -0.60 -11.10 -32.33
N LEU A 85 -1.44 -11.22 -33.36
CA LEU A 85 -2.58 -10.35 -33.64
C LEU A 85 -3.84 -10.69 -32.81
N THR A 86 -3.85 -11.82 -32.11
CA THR A 86 -4.99 -12.19 -31.28
C THR A 86 -4.87 -11.52 -29.91
N PRO A 87 -5.85 -10.71 -29.46
CA PRO A 87 -5.80 -10.09 -28.14
C PRO A 87 -5.80 -11.18 -27.06
N THR A 88 -4.92 -11.03 -26.08
CA THR A 88 -4.87 -11.93 -24.92
C THR A 88 -6.14 -11.78 -24.09
N LEU A 89 -6.73 -12.90 -23.68
CA LEU A 89 -7.91 -12.94 -22.81
C LEU A 89 -7.55 -12.85 -21.32
N ASP A 90 -6.27 -12.67 -21.02
CA ASP A 90 -5.76 -12.56 -19.65
C ASP A 90 -6.14 -11.20 -19.04
N PRO A 91 -6.41 -11.16 -17.71
CA PRO A 91 -6.68 -9.90 -17.02
C PRO A 91 -5.48 -8.95 -17.16
N LYS A 92 -5.77 -7.70 -17.48
CA LYS A 92 -4.76 -6.65 -17.63
C LYS A 92 -4.30 -6.16 -16.25
N PRO A 93 -3.00 -5.91 -16.04
CA PRO A 93 -2.50 -5.37 -14.77
C PRO A 93 -3.12 -3.99 -14.50
N ILE A 94 -3.34 -3.68 -13.22
CA ILE A 94 -3.77 -2.36 -12.73
C ILE A 94 -2.51 -1.57 -12.38
N TYR A 95 -2.38 -0.35 -12.91
CA TYR A 95 -1.25 0.52 -12.65
C TYR A 95 -1.73 1.91 -12.21
N TYR A 96 -1.20 2.39 -11.09
CA TYR A 96 -1.46 3.72 -10.56
C TYR A 96 -0.19 4.55 -10.51
N LEU A 97 -0.28 5.85 -10.81
CA LEU A 97 0.83 6.79 -10.67
C LEU A 97 1.30 6.90 -9.20
N GLN A 98 0.36 6.78 -8.27
CA GLN A 98 0.55 6.72 -6.83
C GLN A 98 1.57 5.63 -6.45
N ASP A 99 1.54 4.47 -7.11
CA ASP A 99 2.43 3.34 -6.78
C ASP A 99 3.89 3.66 -7.10
N ARG A 100 4.13 4.48 -8.13
CA ARG A 100 5.49 4.96 -8.46
C ARG A 100 6.02 5.85 -7.34
N VAL A 101 5.19 6.77 -6.85
CA VAL A 101 5.55 7.67 -5.74
C VAL A 101 5.74 6.90 -4.44
N ARG A 102 4.86 5.94 -4.11
CA ARG A 102 5.01 5.06 -2.93
C ARG A 102 6.34 4.34 -2.92
N ARG A 103 6.72 3.70 -4.05
CA ARG A 103 8.00 2.99 -4.15
C ARG A 103 9.17 3.93 -3.94
N GLN A 104 9.12 5.14 -4.49
CA GLN A 104 10.18 6.12 -4.28
C GLN A 104 10.24 6.57 -2.82
N PHE A 105 9.09 6.92 -2.24
CA PHE A 105 8.97 7.38 -0.86
C PHE A 105 9.56 6.40 0.15
N PHE A 106 9.20 5.11 0.07
CA PHE A 106 9.71 4.09 1.01
C PHE A 106 11.15 3.65 0.71
N ARG A 107 11.68 3.92 -0.49
CA ARG A 107 13.11 3.75 -0.77
C ARG A 107 13.94 4.85 -0.12
N ASP A 108 13.45 6.08 -0.18
CA ASP A 108 14.12 7.23 0.42
C ASP A 108 13.96 7.24 1.96
N HIS A 109 12.82 6.74 2.46
CA HIS A 109 12.45 6.73 3.88
C HIS A 109 12.16 5.31 4.39
N PRO A 110 13.18 4.44 4.52
CA PRO A 110 12.98 3.06 4.96
C PRO A 110 12.38 2.98 6.37
N TRP A 111 12.68 3.94 7.24
CA TRP A 111 12.19 3.97 8.62
C TRP A 111 10.69 4.23 8.75
N GLU A 112 10.07 4.84 7.73
CA GLU A 112 8.62 5.05 7.70
C GLU A 112 7.85 3.74 7.53
N ALA A 113 8.48 2.68 7.00
CA ALA A 113 7.87 1.36 6.89
C ALA A 113 7.70 0.65 8.25
N TYR A 114 8.49 1.01 9.26
CA TYR A 114 8.36 0.44 10.61
C TYR A 114 7.25 1.10 11.43
N ARG A 115 6.68 2.23 10.96
CA ARG A 115 5.54 2.83 11.64
C ARG A 115 4.33 1.91 11.51
N PRO A 116 3.66 1.53 12.62
CA PRO A 116 2.51 0.64 12.56
C PRO A 116 1.36 1.29 11.77
N ARG A 117 0.72 0.51 10.90
CA ARG A 117 -0.43 0.94 10.09
C ARG A 117 -1.54 -0.10 10.17
N ILE A 118 -2.78 0.38 10.27
CA ILE A 118 -3.97 -0.48 10.25
C ILE A 118 -4.44 -0.59 8.80
N LEU A 119 -4.51 -1.83 8.29
CA LEU A 119 -5.01 -2.15 6.95
C LEU A 119 -6.48 -2.59 6.96
N VAL A 120 -7.06 -2.72 8.15
CA VAL A 120 -8.46 -3.11 8.30
C VAL A 120 -9.33 -1.89 7.97
N GLU A 121 -10.07 -1.97 6.88
CA GLU A 121 -11.03 -0.95 6.46
C GLU A 121 -12.27 -0.99 7.38
N MET A 122 -12.57 0.12 8.05
CA MET A 122 -13.77 0.29 8.89
C MET A 122 -14.89 0.89 8.04
N ASP A 123 -15.94 0.11 7.74
CA ASP A 123 -17.11 0.44 6.91
C ASP A 123 -16.86 1.02 5.50
N LYS A 124 -17.62 0.51 4.51
CA LYS A 124 -17.44 0.86 3.08
C LYS A 124 -17.64 2.36 2.74
N THR A 125 -18.16 3.16 3.67
CA THR A 125 -18.52 4.58 3.47
C THR A 125 -17.48 5.57 4.00
N VAL A 126 -16.43 5.15 4.69
CA VAL A 126 -15.59 6.07 5.49
C VAL A 126 -14.29 6.50 4.81
N VAL A 127 -13.97 6.00 3.62
CA VAL A 127 -12.89 6.58 2.81
C VAL A 127 -13.46 7.47 1.72
N ILE A 128 -14.37 8.37 2.09
CA ILE A 128 -14.39 9.68 1.45
C ILE A 128 -13.09 10.37 1.89
N ASP A 129 -12.04 10.08 1.13
CA ASP A 129 -11.24 11.12 0.49
C ASP A 129 -10.37 12.02 1.35
N LYS A 130 -9.22 11.48 1.75
CA LYS A 130 -7.98 12.26 1.65
C LYS A 130 -7.42 12.28 0.22
N SER A 131 -7.78 11.30 -0.62
CA SER A 131 -7.29 11.18 -2.01
C SER A 131 -8.24 11.73 -3.08
N SER A 132 -9.51 11.98 -2.80
CA SER A 132 -10.38 12.76 -3.71
C SER A 132 -10.43 14.21 -3.24
N PRO A 133 -10.75 15.17 -4.13
CA PRO A 133 -10.75 16.62 -3.87
C PRO A 133 -11.74 17.12 -2.81
N LEU A 134 -12.43 16.24 -2.07
CA LEU A 134 -13.50 16.60 -1.14
C LEU A 134 -13.03 16.79 0.32
N GLY A 135 -11.93 16.17 0.74
CA GLY A 135 -11.39 16.34 2.10
C GLY A 135 -10.25 17.36 2.20
N ALA A 136 -9.42 17.48 1.17
CA ALA A 136 -8.43 18.55 1.05
C ALA A 136 -9.03 19.69 0.20
N PRO A 137 -8.91 20.96 0.61
CA PRO A 137 -9.40 22.06 -0.21
C PRO A 137 -8.78 21.98 -1.61
N GLN A 138 -9.55 22.28 -2.65
CA GLN A 138 -9.12 22.22 -4.06
C GLN A 138 -7.81 23.00 -4.31
N ASP A 139 -7.55 24.01 -3.47
CA ASP A 139 -6.39 24.90 -3.51
C ASP A 139 -5.24 24.48 -2.57
N ALA A 140 -5.30 23.29 -1.96
CA ALA A 140 -4.32 22.82 -1.00
C ALA A 140 -2.96 22.56 -1.65
N ARG A 141 -2.08 23.58 -1.62
CA ARG A 141 -0.68 23.48 -2.06
C ARG A 141 0.21 22.76 -1.05
N GLU A 142 -0.12 22.85 0.23
CA GLU A 142 0.71 22.32 1.31
C GLU A 142 0.07 21.10 1.98
N LEU A 143 0.92 20.18 2.43
CA LEU A 143 0.50 18.99 3.18
C LEU A 143 -0.14 19.33 4.53
N ARG A 144 0.13 20.52 5.09
CA ARG A 144 -0.48 20.99 6.34
C ARG A 144 -2.01 21.14 6.23
N ALA A 145 -2.52 21.44 5.03
CA ALA A 145 -3.95 21.54 4.79
C ALA A 145 -4.68 20.18 4.86
N TRP A 146 -3.93 19.08 4.82
CA TRP A 146 -4.46 17.71 4.84
C TRP A 146 -4.54 17.14 6.26
N GLY A 147 -3.99 17.86 7.23
CA GLY A 147 -4.01 17.51 8.64
C GLY A 147 -2.72 17.88 9.37
N ARG A 148 -2.79 17.84 10.70
CA ARG A 148 -1.64 18.14 11.57
C ARG A 148 -0.57 17.03 11.53
N ASN A 149 -1.00 15.77 11.48
CA ASN A 149 -0.13 14.59 11.47
C ASN A 149 -0.32 13.76 10.19
N PRO A 150 0.26 14.19 9.05
CA PRO A 150 0.10 13.50 7.79
C PRO A 150 0.77 12.11 7.81
N GLN A 151 0.14 11.17 7.12
CA GLN A 151 0.68 9.83 6.88
C GLN A 151 1.46 9.76 5.56
N PRO A 152 2.26 8.71 5.33
CA PRO A 152 2.91 8.47 4.04
C PRO A 152 1.94 8.49 2.84
N GLU A 153 0.70 8.01 3.00
CA GLU A 153 -0.30 8.07 1.92
C GLU A 153 -0.83 9.48 1.67
N ASP A 154 -0.84 10.33 2.70
CA ASP A 154 -1.24 11.73 2.57
C ASP A 154 -0.18 12.47 1.73
N VAL A 155 1.10 12.13 1.90
CA VAL A 155 2.20 12.64 1.04
C VAL A 155 1.96 12.21 -0.41
N VAL A 156 1.75 10.92 -0.66
CA VAL A 156 1.54 10.38 -2.02
C VAL A 156 0.33 11.04 -2.68
N SER A 157 -0.77 11.15 -1.96
CA SER A 157 -1.99 11.77 -2.47
C SER A 157 -1.79 13.26 -2.74
N CYS A 158 -1.07 13.99 -1.87
CA CYS A 158 -0.74 15.40 -2.08
C CYS A 158 0.16 15.60 -3.30
N THR A 159 1.14 14.72 -3.54
CA THR A 159 1.99 14.82 -4.75
C THR A 159 1.21 14.71 -6.04
N ILE A 160 0.26 13.79 -6.08
CA ILE A 160 -0.60 13.57 -7.25
C ILE A 160 -1.55 14.75 -7.41
N HIS A 161 -2.10 15.27 -6.31
CA HIS A 161 -2.94 16.46 -6.31
C HIS A 161 -2.19 17.68 -6.89
N LEU A 162 -0.97 17.92 -6.42
CA LEU A 162 -0.09 18.99 -6.92
C LEU A 162 0.25 18.82 -8.41
N HIS A 163 0.47 17.58 -8.85
CA HIS A 163 0.75 17.28 -10.23
C HIS A 163 -0.46 17.54 -11.14
N GLN A 164 -1.67 17.14 -10.71
CA GLN A 164 -2.89 17.23 -11.51
C GLN A 164 -3.49 18.64 -11.53
N ASN A 165 -3.60 19.30 -10.37
CA ASN A 165 -4.32 20.57 -10.25
C ASN A 165 -3.43 21.79 -10.44
N HIS A 166 -2.17 21.72 -10.01
CA HIS A 166 -1.23 22.85 -10.10
C HIS A 166 -0.23 22.73 -11.25
N GLY A 167 -0.30 21.66 -12.05
CA GLY A 167 0.55 21.46 -13.23
C GLY A 167 2.05 21.32 -12.91
N LEU A 168 2.40 21.04 -11.65
CA LEU A 168 3.77 20.81 -11.24
C LEU A 168 4.29 19.49 -11.84
N SER A 169 5.58 19.41 -12.17
CA SER A 169 6.16 18.12 -12.56
C SER A 169 6.11 17.15 -11.39
N LEU A 170 6.01 15.84 -11.66
CA LEU A 170 5.92 14.83 -10.60
C LEU A 170 7.11 14.89 -9.62
N SER A 171 8.32 15.18 -10.13
CA SER A 171 9.52 15.37 -9.29
C SER A 171 9.41 16.61 -8.42
N GLN A 172 9.03 17.77 -8.98
CA GLN A 172 8.89 19.01 -8.22
C GLN A 172 7.81 18.91 -7.15
N ALA A 173 6.67 18.30 -7.49
CA ALA A 173 5.60 18.01 -6.55
C ALA A 173 6.09 17.10 -5.41
N TYR A 174 6.84 16.04 -5.73
CA TYR A 174 7.44 15.13 -4.74
C TYR A 174 8.36 15.88 -3.77
N HIS A 175 9.33 16.66 -4.26
CA HIS A 175 10.22 17.44 -3.40
C HIS A 175 9.47 18.44 -2.52
N HIS A 176 8.47 19.13 -3.07
CA HIS A 176 7.64 20.06 -2.32
C HIS A 176 6.91 19.37 -1.16
N THR A 177 6.24 18.24 -1.44
CA THR A 177 5.51 17.50 -0.39
C THR A 177 6.44 16.93 0.67
N ILE A 178 7.61 16.39 0.30
CA ILE A 178 8.56 15.84 1.28
C ILE A 178 9.08 16.93 2.21
N ALA A 179 9.43 18.11 1.69
CA ALA A 179 9.87 19.22 2.53
C ALA A 179 8.80 19.59 3.56
N SER A 180 7.53 19.67 3.13
CA SER A 180 6.42 19.91 4.06
C SER A 180 6.20 18.76 5.05
N TYR A 181 6.39 17.50 4.62
CA TYR A 181 6.30 16.33 5.48
C TYR A 181 7.38 16.31 6.56
N HIS A 182 8.63 16.63 6.21
CA HIS A 182 9.73 16.73 7.16
C HIS A 182 9.50 17.84 8.18
N ALA A 183 9.03 19.01 7.73
CA ALA A 183 8.69 20.10 8.63
C ALA A 183 7.60 19.71 9.64
N LEU A 184 6.53 19.04 9.19
CA LEU A 184 5.45 18.57 10.08
C LEU A 184 5.92 17.46 11.02
N ARG A 185 6.81 16.57 10.59
CA ARG A 185 7.41 15.54 11.45
C ARG A 185 8.30 16.15 12.52
N ALA A 186 9.12 17.14 12.16
CA ALA A 186 9.95 17.86 13.12
C ALA A 186 9.08 18.62 14.13
N GLU A 187 8.02 19.31 13.69
CA GLU A 187 7.05 19.97 14.58
C GLU A 187 6.40 18.97 15.55
N HIS A 188 6.01 17.79 15.06
CA HIS A 188 5.40 16.78 15.90
C HIS A 188 6.36 16.21 16.94
N GLU A 189 7.62 15.94 16.55
CA GLU A 189 8.65 15.45 17.46
C GLU A 189 9.00 16.47 18.54
N THR A 190 9.19 17.74 18.17
CA THR A 190 9.45 18.81 19.14
C THR A 190 8.27 18.98 20.08
N ALA A 191 7.03 19.04 19.56
CA ALA A 191 5.84 19.14 20.38
C ALA A 191 5.69 17.96 21.36
N SER A 192 5.99 16.74 20.92
CA SER A 192 5.93 15.56 21.79
C SER A 192 6.98 15.64 22.92
N ARG A 193 8.21 16.05 22.61
CA ARG A 193 9.28 16.22 23.60
C ARG A 193 8.94 17.30 24.62
N PHE A 194 8.47 18.47 24.14
CA PHE A 194 8.07 19.55 25.02
C PHE A 194 6.88 19.16 25.91
N ALA A 195 5.90 18.42 25.40
CA ALA A 195 4.78 17.95 26.20
C ALA A 195 5.22 17.06 27.38
N VAL A 196 6.21 16.19 27.16
CA VAL A 196 6.80 15.38 28.25
C VAL A 196 7.51 16.27 29.26
N LEU A 197 8.38 17.17 28.80
CA LEU A 197 9.14 18.09 29.68
C LEU A 197 8.22 18.98 30.51
N GLU A 198 7.16 19.51 29.91
CA GLU A 198 6.17 20.32 30.61
C GLU A 198 5.43 19.48 31.66
N ALA A 199 5.00 18.27 31.32
CA ALA A 199 4.36 17.37 32.26
C ALA A 199 5.27 17.06 33.47
N GLU A 200 6.55 16.76 33.24
CA GLU A 200 7.53 16.55 34.31
C GLU A 200 7.73 17.80 35.18
N ALA A 201 7.78 18.98 34.56
CA ALA A 201 7.89 20.25 35.27
C ALA A 201 6.66 20.53 36.17
N TYR A 202 5.47 20.08 35.76
CA TYR A 202 4.25 20.11 36.58
C TYR A 202 4.17 18.95 37.59
N GLY A 203 5.20 18.11 37.70
CA GLY A 203 5.28 17.02 38.67
C GLY A 203 4.66 15.70 38.22
N ALA A 204 4.35 15.54 36.92
CA ALA A 204 3.95 14.24 36.38
C ALA A 204 5.13 13.26 36.50
N LYS A 205 4.85 12.05 37.02
CA LYS A 205 5.80 10.95 37.08
C LYS A 205 5.38 9.91 36.04
N PHE A 206 6.23 9.68 35.06
CA PHE A 206 5.99 8.65 34.04
C PHE A 206 6.45 7.28 34.54
N ASP A 207 5.77 6.24 34.06
CA ASP A 207 6.18 4.86 34.28
C ASP A 207 7.47 4.53 33.51
N THR A 208 7.89 3.27 33.59
CA THR A 208 9.06 2.75 32.87
C THR A 208 9.02 3.07 31.39
N THR A 209 10.08 3.71 30.88
CA THR A 209 10.22 4.07 29.47
C THR A 209 10.37 2.85 28.56
N GLU A 210 10.09 3.01 27.27
CA GLU A 210 10.26 1.92 26.28
C GLU A 210 11.68 1.35 26.22
N SER A 211 12.71 2.16 26.48
CA SER A 211 14.10 1.69 26.56
C SER A 211 14.31 0.76 27.76
N THR A 212 13.77 1.10 28.94
CA THR A 212 13.82 0.22 30.12
C THR A 212 13.02 -1.07 29.90
N HIS A 213 11.87 -0.98 29.22
CA HIS A 213 11.09 -2.15 28.84
C HIS A 213 11.84 -3.05 27.85
N ALA A 214 12.54 -2.48 26.87
CA ALA A 214 13.40 -3.21 25.94
C ALA A 214 14.58 -3.89 26.66
N PHE A 215 15.27 -3.18 27.54
CA PHE A 215 16.38 -3.73 28.33
C PHE A 215 15.91 -4.89 29.22
N ARG A 216 14.79 -4.74 29.93
CA ARG A 216 14.20 -5.81 30.74
C ARG A 216 13.86 -7.05 29.91
N ARG A 217 13.38 -6.85 28.67
CA ARG A 217 13.10 -7.95 27.74
C ARG A 217 14.39 -8.65 27.26
N GLU A 218 15.46 -7.90 27.05
CA GLU A 218 16.78 -8.44 26.69
C GLU A 218 17.41 -9.21 27.86
N GLN A 219 17.39 -8.64 29.06
CA GLN A 219 17.88 -9.29 30.28
C GLN A 219 17.15 -10.59 30.56
N ARG A 220 15.81 -10.61 30.48
CA ARG A 220 15.02 -11.84 30.63
C ARG A 220 15.43 -12.93 29.63
N ARG A 221 15.84 -12.54 28.41
CA ARG A 221 16.33 -13.47 27.40
C ARG A 221 17.75 -13.96 27.66
N ILE A 222 18.61 -13.12 28.23
CA ILE A 222 20.02 -13.43 28.50
C ILE A 222 20.18 -14.25 29.79
N PHE A 223 19.58 -13.79 30.89
CA PHE A 223 19.75 -14.35 32.23
C PHE A 223 18.63 -15.31 32.66
N GLY A 224 17.55 -15.39 31.88
CA GLY A 224 16.37 -16.21 32.20
C GLY A 224 15.32 -15.46 33.02
N PRO A 225 14.14 -16.08 33.25
CA PRO A 225 13.01 -15.44 33.91
C PRO A 225 13.21 -15.17 35.40
N ASP A 226 14.15 -15.86 36.04
CA ASP A 226 14.38 -15.80 37.50
C ASP A 226 15.34 -14.70 37.91
N TYR A 227 15.91 -13.98 36.93
CA TYR A 227 16.78 -12.85 37.19
C TYR A 227 15.96 -11.64 37.65
N VAL A 228 15.99 -11.40 38.96
CA VAL A 228 15.39 -10.23 39.62
C VAL A 228 16.51 -9.20 39.80
N GLU A 229 16.41 -8.08 39.08
CA GLU A 229 17.24 -6.90 39.35
C GLU A 229 17.01 -6.47 40.81
N PRO A 230 18.08 -6.18 41.58
CA PRO A 230 17.90 -5.49 42.85
C PRO A 230 17.22 -4.15 42.55
N GLU A 231 16.07 -3.90 43.18
CA GLU A 231 15.26 -2.71 42.93
C GLU A 231 16.16 -1.47 42.92
N GLU A 232 16.23 -0.78 41.78
CA GLU A 232 16.56 0.64 41.79
C GLU A 232 15.46 1.30 42.63
N VAL A 233 15.76 1.54 43.90
CA VAL A 233 14.92 2.28 44.83
C VAL A 233 14.76 3.67 44.23
N ILE A 234 13.73 3.84 43.41
CA ILE A 234 13.24 5.17 43.06
C ILE A 234 12.82 5.77 44.40
N PRO A 235 13.47 6.84 44.89
CA PRO A 235 13.05 7.43 46.15
C PRO A 235 11.60 7.89 45.99
N LEU A 236 10.69 7.19 46.68
CA LEU A 236 9.34 7.64 46.99
C LEU A 236 9.45 8.89 47.87
N SER A 237 9.86 9.99 47.26
CA SER A 237 9.81 11.33 47.82
C SER A 237 8.42 11.91 47.53
N GLY A 238 7.68 12.12 48.63
CA GLY A 238 6.56 13.06 48.71
C GLY A 238 5.17 12.43 48.66
N GLY A 239 4.66 11.99 49.81
CA GLY A 239 3.27 11.56 49.95
C GLY A 239 2.86 11.07 51.34
N ALA A 240 3.45 11.60 52.40
CA ALA A 240 2.89 11.43 53.74
C ALA A 240 1.65 12.31 53.85
N ASN A 241 0.47 11.69 53.84
CA ASN A 241 -0.61 11.93 54.79
C ASN A 241 -1.72 10.91 54.60
N ALA A 242 -1.57 9.79 55.29
CA ALA A 242 -2.70 9.03 55.75
C ALA A 242 -3.37 9.80 56.90
N SER A 243 -4.64 10.14 56.75
CA SER A 243 -5.53 10.21 57.90
C SER A 243 -6.69 9.25 57.63
N SER A 244 -6.78 8.28 58.52
CA SER A 244 -7.83 7.30 58.66
C SER A 244 -9.18 7.97 58.92
N SER A 245 -10.21 7.58 58.18
CA SER A 245 -11.57 7.55 58.71
C SER A 245 -12.31 6.34 58.17
N SER A 246 -12.89 5.63 59.14
CA SER A 246 -13.58 4.35 59.03
C SER A 246 -15.06 4.52 58.65
N ALA A 247 -15.57 3.47 57.99
CA ALA A 247 -16.94 2.96 57.99
C ALA A 247 -18.01 3.69 57.14
N SER A 248 -18.52 3.00 56.11
CA SER A 248 -19.77 2.22 56.23
C SER A 248 -20.18 1.54 54.90
N THR A 249 -20.53 0.27 55.03
CA THR A 249 -21.51 -0.54 54.28
C THR A 249 -22.28 0.10 53.11
N SER A 250 -22.20 -0.50 51.92
CA SER A 250 -23.39 -1.08 51.26
C SER A 250 -23.01 -2.07 50.16
N SER A 251 -23.68 -3.22 50.23
CA SER A 251 -23.70 -4.33 49.28
C SER A 251 -24.18 -3.92 47.89
N ARG A 252 -23.52 -4.44 46.85
CA ARG A 252 -24.18 -4.87 45.61
C ARG A 252 -23.28 -5.84 44.84
N ASP A 253 -23.79 -7.06 44.74
CA ASP A 253 -23.26 -8.18 43.97
C ASP A 253 -23.09 -7.82 42.49
N LYS A 254 -21.90 -8.12 41.94
CA LYS A 254 -21.76 -8.67 40.59
C LYS A 254 -20.39 -9.30 40.40
N ALA A 255 -20.35 -10.63 40.48
CA ALA A 255 -19.19 -11.43 40.12
C ALA A 255 -18.89 -11.32 38.60
N PRO A 256 -17.61 -11.26 38.19
CA PRO A 256 -17.24 -11.43 36.79
C PRO A 256 -17.31 -12.91 36.37
N PRO A 257 -17.68 -13.22 35.12
CA PRO A 257 -17.85 -14.60 34.66
C PRO A 257 -16.51 -15.34 34.55
N VAL A 258 -16.51 -16.55 35.11
CA VAL A 258 -15.42 -17.54 35.12
C VAL A 258 -15.21 -18.12 33.72
N MET A 259 -13.95 -18.15 33.29
CA MET A 259 -13.50 -18.86 32.08
C MET A 259 -13.61 -20.37 32.26
N ILE A 260 -14.32 -21.01 31.35
CA ILE A 260 -14.41 -22.47 31.24
C ILE A 260 -13.07 -22.99 30.71
N SER A 261 -12.29 -23.62 31.60
CA SER A 261 -11.10 -24.39 31.25
C SER A 261 -11.52 -25.81 30.91
N VAL A 262 -11.52 -26.15 29.62
CA VAL A 262 -11.56 -27.54 29.15
C VAL A 262 -10.12 -28.00 28.97
N LYS A 263 -9.69 -28.89 29.86
CA LYS A 263 -8.50 -29.72 29.69
C LYS A 263 -8.94 -30.98 28.95
N ASP A 264 -8.46 -31.18 27.73
CA ASP A 264 -8.35 -32.50 27.14
C ASP A 264 -6.96 -32.65 26.52
N SER A 265 -6.25 -33.65 27.02
CA SER A 265 -4.92 -34.06 26.64
C SER A 265 -5.01 -35.34 25.81
N THR A 266 -4.52 -35.33 24.57
CA THR A 266 -3.88 -36.51 23.94
C THR A 266 -2.93 -36.06 22.83
N PRO A 267 -1.72 -36.65 22.73
CA PRO A 267 -0.73 -36.32 21.71
C PRO A 267 -0.91 -37.18 20.45
N VAL A 268 -0.64 -36.62 19.27
CA VAL A 268 -0.45 -37.41 18.03
C VAL A 268 0.76 -36.89 17.28
N GLU A 269 1.56 -37.87 16.85
CA GLU A 269 2.87 -37.81 16.26
C GLU A 269 2.97 -37.07 14.92
N ALA A 270 4.10 -36.39 14.77
CA ALA A 270 4.99 -36.31 13.62
C ALA A 270 4.49 -36.85 12.27
N LEU A 271 4.48 -35.99 11.24
CA LEU A 271 4.80 -36.35 9.85
C LEU A 271 5.27 -35.11 9.05
N SER A 272 6.22 -35.38 8.15
CA SER A 272 6.61 -34.63 6.94
C SER A 272 7.57 -33.41 6.99
N SER A 273 8.86 -33.76 7.05
CA SER A 273 9.89 -33.53 6.00
C SER A 273 10.38 -32.12 5.58
N PRO A 274 11.70 -31.98 5.27
CA PRO A 274 12.39 -30.72 5.01
C PRO A 274 12.53 -30.43 3.51
N LEU A 275 12.37 -29.16 3.10
CA LEU A 275 12.70 -28.74 1.73
C LEU A 275 13.23 -27.30 1.70
N MET A 276 14.49 -27.14 2.12
CA MET A 276 15.33 -25.98 1.83
C MET A 276 16.72 -26.49 1.46
N ARG A 277 17.03 -26.48 0.17
CA ARG A 277 18.39 -26.40 -0.39
C ARG A 277 18.24 -26.22 -1.90
N ASN A 278 18.64 -25.05 -2.37
CA ASN A 278 19.39 -24.81 -3.61
C ASN A 278 19.15 -23.36 -4.04
N LEU A 279 20.12 -22.50 -3.77
CA LEU A 279 20.49 -21.37 -4.64
C LEU A 279 21.82 -20.82 -4.11
N SER A 280 22.91 -21.38 -4.65
CA SER A 280 24.26 -20.85 -4.49
C SER A 280 24.83 -20.53 -5.87
N LYS A 281 25.47 -19.36 -5.94
CA LYS A 281 26.58 -18.96 -6.83
C LYS A 281 26.26 -18.43 -8.24
N GLY A 282 26.86 -17.25 -8.49
CA GLY A 282 27.14 -16.62 -9.79
C GLY A 282 26.64 -15.18 -9.80
N ALA A 283 27.43 -14.12 -9.97
CA ALA A 283 28.85 -13.97 -10.25
C ALA A 283 29.24 -12.54 -9.84
N ALA A 284 30.37 -12.40 -9.13
CA ALA A 284 31.05 -11.13 -8.97
C ALA A 284 31.89 -10.88 -10.24
N GLY A 285 31.74 -9.70 -10.83
CA GLY A 285 32.55 -9.22 -11.96
C GLY A 285 32.86 -7.73 -11.76
N PRO A 286 34.11 -7.29 -12.02
CA PRO A 286 34.62 -6.00 -11.57
C PRO A 286 34.07 -4.81 -12.39
N MET A 287 33.81 -3.70 -11.70
CA MET A 287 33.53 -2.40 -12.31
C MET A 287 34.75 -1.90 -13.09
N VAL A 288 34.66 -1.90 -14.42
CA VAL A 288 35.54 -1.14 -15.30
C VAL A 288 34.95 0.26 -15.43
N VAL A 289 35.68 1.26 -14.95
CA VAL A 289 35.41 2.68 -15.20
C VAL A 289 36.04 3.04 -16.54
N GLU A 290 35.22 3.31 -17.55
CA GLU A 290 35.69 3.90 -18.81
C GLU A 290 35.70 5.44 -18.75
N PRO A 291 36.66 6.10 -19.42
CA PRO A 291 36.90 7.53 -19.26
C PRO A 291 35.89 8.42 -19.98
N ARG A 292 35.69 9.61 -19.37
CA ARG A 292 34.86 10.73 -19.85
C ARG A 292 35.21 11.11 -21.29
N GLY A 293 34.18 11.09 -22.15
CA GLY A 293 34.24 11.55 -23.53
C GLY A 293 33.10 12.52 -23.86
N LYS A 294 33.48 13.79 -24.05
CA LYS A 294 32.83 14.89 -24.80
C LYS A 294 31.36 15.22 -24.45
N ASP A 295 31.23 16.33 -23.72
CA ASP A 295 30.01 17.08 -23.49
C ASP A 295 29.27 17.39 -24.80
N ARG A 296 28.18 16.65 -25.04
CA ARG A 296 27.07 17.13 -25.85
C ARG A 296 25.84 16.97 -24.99
N ALA A 297 25.19 18.10 -24.67
CA ALA A 297 23.94 18.14 -23.93
C ALA A 297 22.95 17.15 -24.54
N ARG A 298 22.72 16.03 -23.85
CA ARG A 298 21.73 15.04 -24.27
C ARG A 298 20.37 15.71 -24.09
N ARG A 299 19.74 16.09 -25.20
CA ARG A 299 18.33 16.51 -25.20
C ARG A 299 17.51 15.33 -24.68
N ILE A 300 17.07 15.41 -23.42
CA ILE A 300 16.29 14.37 -22.75
C ILE A 300 14.96 14.26 -23.50
N LYS A 301 14.75 13.14 -24.21
CA LYS A 301 13.57 12.92 -25.05
C LYS A 301 12.38 12.33 -24.27
N ASN A 302 12.60 11.90 -23.02
CA ASN A 302 11.59 11.28 -22.18
C ASN A 302 11.53 12.01 -20.83
N VAL A 303 10.47 12.77 -20.59
CA VAL A 303 10.18 13.44 -19.30
C VAL A 303 9.93 12.40 -18.18
N ASP A 304 9.72 11.13 -18.54
CA ASP A 304 9.48 10.05 -17.58
C ASP A 304 10.74 9.50 -16.90
N GLU A 305 11.94 9.71 -17.46
CA GLU A 305 13.21 9.21 -16.90
C GLU A 305 13.79 10.14 -15.82
N THR A 306 13.34 11.40 -15.75
CA THR A 306 13.89 12.41 -14.84
C THR A 306 13.42 12.27 -13.39
N PHE A 307 12.40 11.45 -13.13
CA PHE A 307 11.91 11.19 -11.77
C PHE A 307 12.89 10.35 -10.93
N THR A 308 13.70 9.49 -11.56
CA THR A 308 14.64 8.61 -10.85
C THR A 308 16.01 9.23 -10.58
N GLU A 309 16.28 10.39 -11.16
CA GLU A 309 17.56 11.09 -11.06
C GLU A 309 17.27 12.59 -10.88
N GLY A 310 16.77 12.97 -9.69
CA GLY A 310 16.39 14.36 -9.39
C GLY A 310 17.49 15.38 -9.70
N ASP A 311 18.76 14.99 -9.55
CA ASP A 311 19.92 15.83 -9.87
C ASP A 311 20.02 16.15 -11.37
N ARG A 312 19.72 15.19 -12.26
CA ARG A 312 19.79 15.42 -13.71
C ARG A 312 18.69 16.37 -14.21
N TYR A 313 17.55 16.43 -13.51
CA TYR A 313 16.50 17.38 -13.84
C TYR A 313 16.91 18.81 -13.49
N LEU A 314 17.50 19.01 -12.30
CA LEU A 314 17.99 20.32 -11.85
C LEU A 314 19.16 20.79 -12.72
N GLU A 315 20.11 19.91 -13.05
CA GLU A 315 21.22 20.23 -13.96
C GLU A 315 20.72 20.60 -15.37
N ALA A 316 19.72 19.89 -15.90
CA ALA A 316 19.13 20.21 -17.19
C ALA A 316 18.38 21.55 -17.15
N ALA A 317 17.61 21.83 -16.09
CA ALA A 317 16.91 23.08 -15.92
C ALA A 317 17.88 24.28 -15.81
N ILE A 318 18.93 24.15 -14.99
CA ILE A 318 20.00 25.14 -14.85
C ILE A 318 20.76 25.33 -16.16
N SER A 319 21.06 24.25 -16.88
CA SER A 319 21.72 24.32 -18.20
C SER A 319 20.86 25.05 -19.23
N THR A 320 19.56 24.79 -19.27
CA THR A 320 18.64 25.49 -20.19
C THR A 320 18.47 26.96 -19.84
N SER A 321 18.36 27.33 -18.57
CA SER A 321 18.26 28.73 -18.15
C SER A 321 19.56 29.50 -18.42
N GLN A 322 20.72 28.88 -18.18
CA GLN A 322 22.03 29.45 -18.54
C GLN A 322 22.18 29.63 -20.06
N ALA A 323 21.72 28.67 -20.87
CA ALA A 323 21.76 28.78 -22.32
C ALA A 323 20.85 29.90 -22.87
N VAL A 324 19.69 30.13 -22.26
CA VAL A 324 18.80 31.25 -22.59
C VAL A 324 19.44 32.59 -22.20
N MET A 325 20.02 32.68 -21.01
CA MET A 325 20.73 33.88 -20.55
C MET A 325 21.97 34.18 -21.40
N ALA A 326 22.69 33.16 -21.87
CA ALA A 326 23.81 33.33 -22.79
C ALA A 326 23.37 33.88 -24.15
N ARG A 327 22.22 33.45 -24.67
CA ARG A 327 21.66 33.99 -25.94
C ARG A 327 21.25 35.45 -25.81
N LEU A 328 20.64 35.84 -24.68
CA LEU A 328 20.25 37.22 -24.40
C LEU A 328 21.44 38.16 -24.20
N ARG A 329 22.62 37.63 -23.82
CA ARG A 329 23.86 38.42 -23.72
C ARG A 329 24.61 38.54 -25.05
N SER A 330 24.27 37.71 -26.03
CA SER A 330 24.88 37.71 -27.37
C SER A 330 24.09 38.51 -28.42
N SER A 331 22.94 39.08 -28.02
CA SER A 331 22.10 40.00 -28.80
C SER A 331 22.24 41.42 -28.27
#